data_AF-D8U167-F1
#
_entry.id   AF-D8U167-F1
#
_cell.length_a   1.000
_cell.length_b   1.000
_cell.length_c   1.000
_cell.angle_alpha   90.00
_cell.angle_beta   90.00
_cell.angle_gamma   90.00
#
_symmetry.space_group_name_H-M   'P 1'
#
loop_
_entity.id
_entity.type
_entity.pdbx_description
1 polymer ?
#
loop_
_entity_poly.entity_id
_entity_poly.type
_entity_poly.pdbx_seq_one_letter_code
_entity_poly.pdbx_strand_id
1 'polypeptide(L)'
;MYYRRAQLPAGGGVAAAATQFGPVRTDFRQRCAKLLVASLPILFALASFAQAANQELVLRAHSAAIERDLQHNAELQERAKEAVQPVRQHLAEIREQLRDLDEKRLAAASRGEYGTAATLRSRMDELAVQAAALEAKSQEIQDQIDGIAEVESAVRQKQASQLLWLSSELRALSAAAEGTIRRLQGELAGLRMRLDTATEARATLGKALSSRVQSAEVRGELRSLAEEVRQVELLAEEEVRQDRLANRAVLSDSASLAANLTAADSLASAASLEMALLRRQMEMALQMQDYDHAARLSVALGDLREAREESAESRETLEKLMAAHEAVVRQRLSDYKHHMTRLERASELVRHVRDLRDMYGNGEVDDREALSLAARLSAAVEEVRVSEPPRLMKREAAEAVVREVLS
;
A
#
# COMPACT_ATOMS: atom_id res chain seq x y z
N MET A 1 -15.57 -59.03 57.24
CA MET A 1 -16.10 -58.39 56.02
C MET A 1 -15.29 -58.89 54.83
N TYR A 2 -15.98 -59.27 53.75
CA TYR A 2 -15.52 -59.71 52.41
C TYR A 2 -14.48 -58.73 51.79
N TYR A 3 -13.48 -59.03 50.95
CA TYR A 3 -13.16 -60.04 49.90
C TYR A 3 -11.63 -60.35 49.96
N ARG A 4 -11.10 -61.59 49.86
CA ARG A 4 -10.90 -62.53 48.73
C ARG A 4 -9.96 -62.07 47.59
N ARG A 5 -8.82 -62.79 47.52
CA ARG A 5 -7.76 -62.87 46.47
C ARG A 5 -8.23 -62.74 45.01
N ALA A 6 -7.35 -62.19 44.16
CA ALA A 6 -7.01 -62.77 42.85
C ALA A 6 -5.53 -62.52 42.49
N GLN A 7 -4.87 -63.57 42.01
CA GLN A 7 -3.49 -63.65 41.53
C GLN A 7 -3.48 -63.68 39.98
N LEU A 8 -2.44 -63.09 39.38
CA LEU A 8 -1.79 -63.37 38.07
C LEU A 8 -2.55 -62.97 36.76
N PRO A 9 -1.87 -62.75 35.59
CA PRO A 9 -0.52 -63.24 35.24
C PRO A 9 0.44 -62.26 34.53
N ALA A 10 1.70 -62.70 34.44
CA ALA A 10 2.68 -62.29 33.43
C ALA A 10 2.24 -62.78 32.04
N GLY A 11 2.50 -62.00 30.99
CA GLY A 11 2.33 -62.44 29.61
C GLY A 11 2.23 -61.28 28.63
N GLY A 12 3.08 -61.29 27.62
CA GLY A 12 3.23 -60.22 26.65
C GLY A 12 2.03 -60.01 25.73
N GLY A 13 2.02 -58.86 25.06
CA GLY A 13 1.01 -58.58 24.04
C GLY A 13 0.71 -57.10 23.83
N VAL A 14 1.70 -56.26 23.52
CA VAL A 14 1.43 -54.90 22.99
C VAL A 14 2.25 -54.60 21.72
N ALA A 15 2.70 -55.63 21.01
CA ALA A 15 3.49 -55.48 19.77
C ALA A 15 2.68 -55.71 18.47
N ALA A 16 1.35 -55.65 18.50
CA ALA A 16 0.53 -56.05 17.34
C ALA A 16 -0.59 -55.08 16.91
N ALA A 17 -0.55 -53.80 17.32
CA ALA A 17 -1.57 -52.82 16.89
C ALA A 17 -1.04 -51.65 16.04
N ALA A 18 0.28 -51.56 15.80
CA ALA A 18 0.88 -50.41 15.11
C ALA A 18 1.11 -50.60 13.59
N THR A 19 0.78 -51.75 13.01
CA THR A 19 1.12 -52.08 11.60
C THR A 19 -0.03 -51.92 10.59
N GLN A 20 -1.22 -51.45 10.99
CA GLN A 20 -2.37 -51.34 10.07
C GLN A 20 -2.69 -49.93 9.54
N PHE A 21 -1.94 -48.88 9.89
CA PHE A 21 -2.19 -47.51 9.40
C PHE A 21 -1.16 -47.00 8.36
N GLY A 22 -0.53 -47.93 7.63
CA GLY A 22 0.62 -47.67 6.74
C GLY A 22 0.39 -46.92 5.42
N PRO A 23 -0.80 -46.93 4.76
CA PRO A 23 -0.97 -46.21 3.48
C PRO A 23 -1.88 -44.97 3.52
N VAL A 24 -2.70 -44.76 4.56
CA VAL A 24 -3.76 -43.73 4.54
C VAL A 24 -3.23 -42.31 4.81
N ARG A 25 -2.17 -42.16 5.62
CA ARG A 25 -1.60 -40.86 5.98
C ARG A 25 -0.74 -40.21 4.89
N THR A 26 -0.07 -41.01 4.06
CA THR A 26 0.69 -40.51 2.90
C THR A 26 -0.24 -40.02 1.80
N ASP A 27 -1.37 -40.71 1.61
CA ASP A 27 -2.39 -40.38 0.62
C ASP A 27 -3.12 -39.07 0.97
N PHE A 28 -3.40 -38.83 2.26
CA PHE A 28 -4.00 -37.58 2.73
C PHE A 28 -3.07 -36.36 2.53
N ARG A 29 -1.77 -36.48 2.89
CA ARG A 29 -0.80 -35.40 2.69
C ARG A 29 -0.54 -35.09 1.21
N GLN A 30 -0.49 -36.11 0.35
CA GLN A 30 -0.40 -35.91 -1.10
C GLN A 30 -1.67 -35.28 -1.69
N ARG A 31 -2.86 -35.65 -1.20
CA ARG A 31 -4.12 -35.01 -1.61
C ARG A 31 -4.20 -33.55 -1.15
N CYS A 32 -3.78 -33.22 0.07
CA CYS A 32 -3.71 -31.85 0.56
C CYS A 32 -2.68 -31.00 -0.20
N ALA A 33 -1.50 -31.55 -0.52
CA ALA A 33 -0.51 -30.86 -1.35
C ALA A 33 -1.01 -30.64 -2.79
N LYS A 34 -1.69 -31.62 -3.39
CA LYS A 34 -2.35 -31.46 -4.69
C LYS A 34 -3.47 -30.42 -4.67
N LEU A 35 -4.27 -30.37 -3.59
CA LEU A 35 -5.31 -29.36 -3.39
C LEU A 35 -4.74 -27.95 -3.22
N LEU A 36 -3.66 -27.79 -2.44
CA LEU A 36 -2.98 -26.50 -2.27
C LEU A 36 -2.36 -26.00 -3.58
N VAL A 37 -1.68 -26.87 -4.32
CA VAL A 37 -1.11 -26.54 -5.65
C VAL A 37 -2.22 -26.25 -6.66
N ALA A 38 -3.37 -26.95 -6.60
CA ALA A 38 -4.51 -26.67 -7.46
C ALA A 38 -5.26 -25.37 -7.08
N SER A 39 -5.19 -24.92 -5.83
CA SER A 39 -5.83 -23.68 -5.37
C SER A 39 -5.00 -22.41 -5.58
N LEU A 40 -3.68 -22.53 -5.75
CA LEU A 40 -2.78 -21.38 -5.98
C LEU A 40 -3.13 -20.59 -7.26
N PRO A 41 -3.43 -21.21 -8.41
CA PRO A 41 -3.90 -20.50 -9.60
C PRO A 41 -5.22 -19.74 -9.37
N ILE A 42 -6.12 -20.29 -8.55
CA ILE A 42 -7.42 -19.68 -8.23
C ILE A 42 -7.21 -18.44 -7.35
N LEU A 43 -6.34 -18.52 -6.34
CA LEU A 43 -6.00 -17.37 -5.48
C LEU A 43 -5.25 -16.28 -6.24
N PHE A 44 -4.37 -16.64 -7.17
CA PHE A 44 -3.68 -15.69 -8.05
C PHE A 44 -4.65 -15.01 -9.02
N ALA A 45 -5.57 -15.78 -9.61
CA ALA A 45 -6.63 -15.25 -10.45
C ALA A 45 -7.50 -14.26 -9.67
N LEU A 46 -7.91 -14.60 -8.45
CA LEU A 46 -8.70 -13.71 -7.58
C LEU A 46 -7.98 -12.41 -7.23
N ALA A 47 -6.68 -12.44 -6.94
CA ALA A 47 -5.89 -11.25 -6.67
C ALA A 47 -5.76 -10.35 -7.92
N SER A 48 -5.50 -10.94 -9.09
CA SER A 48 -5.47 -10.21 -10.36
C SER A 48 -6.83 -9.64 -10.74
N PHE A 49 -7.92 -10.33 -10.42
CA PHE A 49 -9.29 -9.89 -10.67
C PHE A 49 -9.67 -8.73 -9.74
N ALA A 50 -9.28 -8.79 -8.47
CA ALA A 50 -9.51 -7.71 -7.51
C ALA A 50 -8.74 -6.42 -7.90
N GLN A 51 -7.51 -6.57 -8.40
CA GLN A 51 -6.71 -5.43 -8.86
C GLN A 51 -7.27 -4.82 -10.17
N ALA A 52 -7.71 -5.66 -11.12
CA ALA A 52 -8.40 -5.21 -12.33
C ALA A 52 -9.74 -4.52 -12.01
N ALA A 53 -10.51 -5.06 -11.06
CA ALA A 53 -11.78 -4.48 -10.63
C ALA A 53 -11.61 -3.11 -9.97
N ASN A 54 -10.57 -2.92 -9.15
CA ASN A 54 -10.24 -1.61 -8.56
C ASN A 54 -9.84 -0.58 -9.63
N GLN A 55 -9.05 -0.99 -10.64
CA GLN A 55 -8.67 -0.10 -11.74
C GLN A 55 -9.88 0.28 -12.61
N GLU A 56 -10.78 -0.66 -12.86
CA GLU A 56 -12.02 -0.40 -13.61
C GLU A 56 -12.97 0.54 -12.85
N LEU A 57 -13.06 0.41 -11.51
CA LEU A 57 -13.83 1.32 -10.66
C LEU A 57 -13.30 2.77 -10.71
N VAL A 58 -11.98 2.95 -10.64
CA VAL A 58 -11.36 4.29 -10.72
C VAL A 58 -11.59 4.91 -12.10
N LEU A 59 -11.44 4.13 -13.17
CA LEU A 59 -11.70 4.58 -14.54
C LEU A 59 -13.16 5.00 -14.74
N ARG A 60 -14.11 4.21 -14.22
CA ARG A 60 -15.54 4.52 -14.27
C ARG A 60 -15.89 5.77 -13.44
N ALA A 61 -15.27 5.94 -12.28
CA ALA A 61 -15.47 7.13 -11.45
C ALA A 61 -14.96 8.40 -12.15
N HIS A 62 -13.79 8.33 -12.80
CA HIS A 62 -13.26 9.44 -13.58
C HIS A 62 -14.07 9.74 -14.84
N SER A 63 -14.50 8.72 -15.60
CA SER A 63 -15.35 8.94 -16.78
C SER A 63 -16.67 9.59 -16.39
N ALA A 64 -17.30 9.14 -15.30
CA ALA A 64 -18.56 9.70 -14.81
C ALA A 64 -18.43 11.13 -14.26
N ALA A 65 -17.26 11.52 -13.73
CA ALA A 65 -17.01 12.90 -13.32
C ALA A 65 -16.85 13.82 -14.55
N ILE A 66 -16.08 13.38 -15.54
CA ILE A 66 -15.85 14.14 -16.78
C ILE A 66 -17.15 14.28 -17.59
N GLU A 67 -17.97 13.24 -17.67
CA GLU A 67 -19.28 13.31 -18.32
C GLU A 67 -20.20 14.34 -17.65
N ARG A 68 -20.16 14.45 -16.32
CA ARG A 68 -20.90 15.48 -15.58
C ARG A 68 -20.38 16.89 -15.89
N ASP A 69 -19.06 17.07 -15.97
CA ASP A 69 -18.47 18.37 -16.29
C ASP A 69 -18.79 18.80 -17.74
N LEU A 70 -18.78 17.87 -18.70
CA LEU A 70 -19.20 18.12 -20.08
C LEU A 70 -20.69 18.44 -20.19
N GLN A 71 -21.54 17.72 -19.45
CA GLN A 71 -22.97 18.02 -19.38
C GLN A 71 -23.23 19.41 -18.80
N HIS A 72 -22.55 19.76 -17.70
CA HIS A 72 -22.67 21.07 -17.09
C HIS A 72 -22.23 22.21 -18.03
N ASN A 73 -21.11 22.03 -18.74
CA ASN A 73 -20.63 23.00 -19.72
C ASN A 73 -21.60 23.16 -20.90
N ALA A 74 -22.20 22.06 -21.39
CA ALA A 74 -23.22 22.11 -22.43
C ALA A 74 -24.48 22.87 -21.97
N GLU A 75 -24.93 22.63 -20.73
CA GLU A 75 -26.06 23.38 -20.14
C GLU A 75 -25.76 24.88 -20.00
N LEU A 76 -24.54 25.24 -19.57
CA LEU A 76 -24.11 26.63 -19.47
C LEU A 76 -24.04 27.30 -20.85
N GLN A 77 -23.55 26.58 -21.86
CA GLN A 77 -23.47 27.08 -23.23
C GLN A 77 -24.88 27.33 -23.82
N GLU A 78 -25.83 26.42 -23.62
CA GLU A 78 -27.21 26.61 -24.06
C GLU A 78 -27.88 27.78 -23.33
N ARG A 79 -27.73 27.90 -22.00
CA ARG A 79 -28.23 29.06 -21.24
C ARG A 79 -27.63 30.38 -21.72
N ALA A 80 -26.35 30.40 -22.07
CA ALA A 80 -25.71 31.59 -22.61
C ALA A 80 -26.25 31.94 -24.01
N LYS A 81 -26.48 30.95 -24.88
CA LYS A 81 -27.13 31.16 -26.20
C LYS A 81 -28.56 31.69 -26.06
N GLU A 82 -29.34 31.11 -25.15
CA GLU A 82 -30.70 31.56 -24.82
C GLU A 82 -30.70 33.00 -24.29
N ALA A 83 -29.70 33.40 -23.49
CA ALA A 83 -29.57 34.76 -22.97
C ALA A 83 -29.15 35.79 -24.04
N VAL A 84 -28.40 35.39 -25.07
CA VAL A 84 -27.98 36.27 -26.19
C VAL A 84 -29.14 36.54 -27.15
N GLN A 85 -30.02 35.57 -27.36
CA GLN A 85 -31.11 35.67 -28.32
C GLN A 85 -32.00 36.91 -28.15
N PRO A 86 -32.50 37.26 -26.94
CA PRO A 86 -33.31 38.47 -26.75
C PRO A 86 -32.48 39.76 -26.95
N VAL A 87 -31.19 39.74 -26.60
CA VAL A 87 -30.30 40.90 -26.83
C VAL A 87 -30.14 41.16 -28.33
N ARG A 88 -29.94 40.12 -29.14
CA ARG A 88 -29.85 40.22 -30.60
C ARG A 88 -31.16 40.67 -31.25
N GLN A 89 -32.30 40.18 -30.76
CA GLN A 89 -33.61 40.62 -31.23
C GLN A 89 -33.82 42.11 -30.96
N HIS A 90 -33.55 42.56 -29.72
CA HIS A 90 -33.72 43.96 -29.35
C HIS A 90 -32.78 44.90 -30.12
N LEU A 91 -31.55 44.46 -30.35
CA LEU A 91 -30.57 45.18 -31.17
C LEU A 91 -31.03 45.27 -32.64
N ALA A 92 -31.64 44.22 -33.20
CA ALA A 92 -32.22 44.27 -34.54
C ALA A 92 -33.38 45.28 -34.63
N GLU A 93 -34.27 45.30 -33.64
CA GLU A 93 -35.37 46.28 -33.54
C GLU A 93 -34.85 47.71 -33.47
N ILE A 94 -33.83 47.99 -32.64
CA ILE A 94 -33.25 49.34 -32.54
C ILE A 94 -32.58 49.74 -33.86
N ARG A 95 -31.89 48.82 -34.53
CA ARG A 95 -31.28 49.09 -35.85
C ARG A 95 -32.33 49.40 -36.92
N GLU A 96 -33.48 48.74 -36.88
CA GLU A 96 -34.61 49.05 -37.76
C GLU A 96 -35.20 50.44 -37.46
N GLN A 97 -35.43 50.75 -36.17
CA GLN A 97 -35.89 52.08 -35.74
C GLN A 97 -34.92 53.21 -36.14
N LEU A 98 -33.61 52.98 -36.05
CA LEU A 98 -32.59 53.94 -36.49
C LEU A 98 -32.67 54.21 -37.99
N ARG A 99 -32.91 53.18 -38.82
CA ARG A 99 -33.10 53.34 -40.27
C ARG A 99 -34.36 54.16 -40.58
N ASP A 100 -35.48 53.83 -39.94
CA ASP A 100 -36.74 54.56 -40.09
C ASP A 100 -36.62 56.04 -39.68
N LEU A 101 -35.89 56.32 -38.59
CA LEU A 101 -35.66 57.68 -38.12
C LEU A 101 -34.74 58.45 -39.05
N ASP A 102 -33.73 57.81 -39.65
CA ASP A 102 -32.85 58.46 -40.61
C ASP A 102 -33.60 58.83 -41.90
N GLU A 103 -34.46 57.94 -42.40
CA GLU A 103 -35.34 58.24 -43.54
C GLU A 103 -36.27 59.42 -43.25
N LYS A 104 -36.90 59.45 -42.07
CA LYS A 104 -37.75 60.57 -41.62
C LYS A 104 -36.96 61.87 -41.47
N ARG A 105 -35.73 61.80 -40.96
CA ARG A 105 -34.83 62.94 -40.80
C ARG A 105 -34.43 63.52 -42.16
N LEU A 106 -34.08 62.67 -43.13
CA LEU A 106 -33.74 63.07 -44.50
C LEU A 106 -34.95 63.71 -45.21
N ALA A 107 -36.15 63.16 -45.01
CA ALA A 107 -37.39 63.72 -45.54
C ALA A 107 -37.77 65.08 -44.92
N ALA A 108 -37.54 65.28 -43.61
CA ALA A 108 -37.74 66.57 -42.95
C ALA A 108 -36.71 67.62 -43.44
N ALA A 109 -35.45 67.22 -43.60
CA ALA A 109 -34.39 68.09 -44.10
C ALA A 109 -34.65 68.56 -45.54
N SER A 110 -35.18 67.69 -46.41
CA SER A 110 -35.51 68.06 -47.80
C SER A 110 -36.71 68.99 -47.91
N ARG A 111 -37.58 69.04 -46.89
CA ARG A 111 -38.70 70.00 -46.78
C ARG A 111 -38.31 71.32 -46.09
N GLY A 112 -37.07 71.46 -45.64
CA GLY A 112 -36.57 72.65 -44.92
C GLY A 112 -37.00 72.71 -43.45
N GLU A 113 -37.54 71.64 -42.89
CA GLU A 113 -37.96 71.56 -41.48
C GLU A 113 -36.77 71.22 -40.57
N TYR A 114 -35.80 72.13 -40.45
CA TYR A 114 -34.55 71.84 -39.71
C TYR A 114 -34.76 71.58 -38.22
N GLY A 115 -35.81 72.14 -37.61
CA GLY A 115 -36.17 71.90 -36.21
C GLY A 115 -36.62 70.45 -35.96
N THR A 116 -37.42 69.87 -36.85
CA THR A 116 -37.86 68.47 -36.76
C THR A 116 -36.72 67.51 -37.11
N ALA A 117 -35.86 67.87 -38.07
CA ALA A 117 -34.64 67.11 -38.35
C ALA A 117 -33.67 67.07 -37.16
N ALA A 118 -33.55 68.16 -36.38
CA ALA A 118 -32.71 68.23 -35.19
C ALA A 118 -33.25 67.37 -34.02
N THR A 119 -34.57 67.37 -33.79
CA THR A 119 -35.17 66.51 -32.76
C THR A 119 -35.09 65.03 -33.12
N LEU A 120 -35.28 64.67 -34.39
CA LEU A 120 -35.07 63.31 -34.89
C LEU A 120 -33.62 62.86 -34.72
N ARG A 121 -32.64 63.75 -34.95
CA ARG A 121 -31.22 63.45 -34.71
C ARG A 121 -30.92 63.17 -33.24
N SER A 122 -31.42 63.98 -32.31
CA SER A 122 -31.24 63.74 -30.86
C SER A 122 -31.79 62.37 -30.45
N ARG A 123 -32.95 61.97 -30.99
CA ARG A 123 -33.55 60.66 -30.73
C ARG A 123 -32.75 59.51 -31.36
N MET A 124 -32.15 59.72 -32.53
CA MET A 124 -31.23 58.77 -33.13
C MET A 124 -29.96 58.62 -32.29
N ASP A 125 -29.41 59.71 -31.75
CA ASP A 125 -28.21 59.65 -30.90
C ASP A 125 -28.49 58.85 -29.61
N GLU A 126 -29.66 59.01 -28.99
CA GLU A 126 -30.10 58.20 -27.83
C GLU A 126 -30.21 56.70 -28.16
N LEU A 127 -30.84 56.37 -29.29
CA LEU A 127 -30.97 54.97 -29.74
C LEU A 127 -29.63 54.37 -30.16
N ALA A 128 -28.71 55.17 -30.71
CA ALA A 128 -27.36 54.74 -31.05
C ALA A 128 -26.54 54.37 -29.80
N VAL A 129 -26.69 55.13 -28.70
CA VAL A 129 -26.07 54.79 -27.41
C VAL A 129 -26.64 53.48 -26.87
N GLN A 130 -27.95 53.27 -26.96
CA GLN A 130 -28.59 52.01 -26.55
C GLN A 130 -28.13 50.83 -27.42
N ALA A 131 -28.02 51.01 -28.73
CA ALA A 131 -27.49 50.00 -29.65
C ALA A 131 -26.05 49.61 -29.29
N ALA A 132 -25.19 50.59 -29.04
CA ALA A 132 -23.80 50.35 -28.65
C ALA A 132 -23.69 49.58 -27.32
N ALA A 133 -24.56 49.88 -26.34
CA ALA A 133 -24.61 49.15 -25.07
C ALA A 133 -25.06 47.68 -25.24
N LEU A 134 -26.04 47.43 -26.12
CA LEU A 134 -26.49 46.07 -26.43
C LEU A 134 -25.47 45.29 -27.28
N GLU A 135 -24.75 45.95 -28.18
CA GLU A 135 -23.65 45.36 -28.93
C GLU A 135 -22.52 44.92 -28.00
N ALA A 136 -22.12 45.79 -27.07
CA ALA A 136 -21.13 45.45 -26.05
C ALA A 136 -21.59 44.26 -25.19
N LYS A 137 -22.85 44.24 -24.76
CA LYS A 137 -23.42 43.12 -24.00
C LYS A 137 -23.51 41.83 -24.81
N SER A 138 -23.85 41.91 -26.10
CA SER A 138 -23.85 40.73 -26.99
C SER A 138 -22.44 40.20 -27.21
N GLN A 139 -21.44 41.08 -27.29
CA GLN A 139 -20.04 40.68 -27.42
C GLN A 139 -19.54 40.01 -26.15
N GLU A 140 -19.83 40.59 -24.98
CA GLU A 140 -19.45 40.01 -23.68
C GLU A 140 -19.98 38.58 -23.49
N ILE A 141 -21.25 38.33 -23.84
CA ILE A 141 -21.81 36.98 -23.73
C ILE A 141 -21.23 36.04 -24.82
N GLN A 142 -20.88 36.56 -25.99
CA GLN A 142 -20.20 35.76 -27.03
C GLN A 142 -18.80 35.35 -26.56
N ASP A 143 -18.05 36.26 -25.94
CA ASP A 143 -16.73 35.98 -25.37
C ASP A 143 -16.83 34.93 -24.24
N GLN A 144 -17.92 34.96 -23.45
CA GLN A 144 -18.21 33.91 -22.45
C GLN A 144 -18.48 32.54 -23.10
N ILE A 145 -19.24 32.49 -24.20
CA ILE A 145 -19.49 31.25 -24.95
C ILE A 145 -18.19 30.67 -25.50
N ASP A 146 -17.34 31.52 -26.06
CA ASP A 146 -16.06 31.10 -26.63
C ASP A 146 -15.11 30.61 -25.52
N GLY A 147 -15.08 31.28 -24.36
CA GLY A 147 -14.36 30.82 -23.18
C GLY A 147 -14.83 29.45 -22.66
N ILE A 148 -16.15 29.18 -22.65
CA ILE A 148 -16.69 27.86 -22.28
C ILE A 148 -16.24 26.79 -23.29
N ALA A 149 -16.22 27.10 -24.59
CA ALA A 149 -15.78 26.18 -25.64
C ALA A 149 -14.28 25.85 -25.54
N GLU A 150 -13.45 26.82 -25.18
CA GLU A 150 -12.02 26.60 -24.92
C GLU A 150 -11.79 25.66 -23.73
N VAL A 151 -12.52 25.87 -22.63
CA VAL A 151 -12.46 24.99 -21.45
C VAL A 151 -12.91 23.57 -21.81
N GLU A 152 -13.99 23.43 -22.59
CA GLU A 152 -14.47 22.11 -23.05
C GLU A 152 -13.41 21.38 -23.89
N SER A 153 -12.77 22.10 -24.82
CA SER A 153 -11.69 21.56 -25.65
C SER A 153 -10.50 21.10 -24.80
N ALA A 154 -10.10 21.89 -23.80
CA ALA A 154 -9.02 21.56 -22.88
C ALA A 154 -9.35 20.32 -22.03
N VAL A 155 -10.60 20.20 -21.55
CA VAL A 155 -11.08 19.02 -20.81
C VAL A 155 -11.03 17.77 -21.69
N ARG A 156 -11.52 17.83 -22.94
CA ARG A 156 -11.46 16.71 -23.89
C ARG A 156 -10.02 16.32 -24.23
N GLN A 157 -9.13 17.29 -24.40
CA GLN A 157 -7.71 17.01 -24.67
C GLN A 157 -7.02 16.35 -23.47
N LYS A 158 -7.31 16.80 -22.26
CA LYS A 158 -6.81 16.18 -21.02
C LYS A 158 -7.36 14.76 -20.83
N GLN A 159 -8.62 14.53 -21.16
CA GLN A 159 -9.21 13.18 -21.16
C GLN A 159 -8.51 12.26 -22.16
N ALA A 160 -8.28 12.72 -23.40
CA ALA A 160 -7.59 11.93 -24.41
C ALA A 160 -6.16 11.56 -23.98
N SER A 161 -5.41 12.50 -23.41
CA SER A 161 -4.04 12.22 -22.93
C SER A 161 -4.02 11.27 -21.72
N GLN A 162 -4.97 11.41 -20.79
CA GLN A 162 -5.11 10.49 -19.66
C GLN A 162 -5.49 9.07 -20.11
N LEU A 163 -6.42 8.92 -21.05
CA LEU A 163 -6.79 7.61 -21.61
C LEU A 163 -5.62 6.95 -22.33
N LEU A 164 -4.85 7.71 -23.09
CA LEU A 164 -3.63 7.20 -23.73
C LEU A 164 -2.60 6.74 -22.71
N TRP A 165 -2.35 7.54 -21.67
CA TRP A 165 -1.44 7.20 -20.58
C TRP A 165 -1.88 5.94 -19.82
N LEU A 166 -3.14 5.88 -19.38
CA LEU A 166 -3.73 4.71 -18.72
C LEU A 166 -3.67 3.46 -19.61
N SER A 167 -3.92 3.60 -20.91
CA SER A 167 -3.79 2.47 -21.85
C SER A 167 -2.35 1.96 -21.95
N SER A 168 -1.36 2.84 -21.83
CA SER A 168 0.06 2.48 -21.84
C SER A 168 0.48 1.77 -20.55
N GLU A 169 -0.02 2.23 -19.40
CA GLU A 169 0.21 1.56 -18.11
C GLU A 169 -0.43 0.17 -18.07
N LEU A 170 -1.67 0.04 -18.55
CA LEU A 170 -2.35 -1.26 -18.62
C LEU A 170 -1.59 -2.25 -19.51
N ARG A 171 -1.05 -1.81 -20.65
CA ARG A 171 -0.19 -2.66 -21.50
C ARG A 171 1.10 -3.05 -20.78
N ALA A 172 1.74 -2.12 -20.05
CA ALA A 172 2.95 -2.40 -19.29
C ALA A 172 2.71 -3.41 -18.16
N LEU A 173 1.62 -3.23 -17.40
CA LEU A 173 1.20 -4.15 -16.35
C LEU A 173 0.83 -5.52 -16.90
N SER A 174 0.11 -5.57 -18.02
CA SER A 174 -0.22 -6.83 -18.71
C SER A 174 1.03 -7.57 -19.16
N ALA A 175 2.00 -6.88 -19.77
CA ALA A 175 3.27 -7.48 -20.17
C ALA A 175 4.09 -7.99 -18.96
N ALA A 176 4.12 -7.24 -17.86
CA ALA A 176 4.78 -7.65 -16.63
C ALA A 176 4.11 -8.87 -15.99
N ALA A 177 2.77 -8.92 -15.99
CA ALA A 177 2.00 -10.06 -15.51
C ALA A 177 2.25 -11.32 -16.37
N GLU A 178 2.27 -11.19 -17.69
CA GLU A 178 2.63 -12.31 -18.57
C GLU A 178 4.06 -12.81 -18.30
N GLY A 179 5.02 -11.90 -18.11
CA GLY A 179 6.40 -12.25 -17.77
C GLY A 179 6.52 -13.02 -16.46
N THR A 180 5.81 -12.59 -15.42
CA THR A 180 5.81 -13.28 -14.11
C THR A 180 5.12 -14.64 -14.20
N ILE A 181 4.01 -14.76 -14.95
CA ILE A 181 3.33 -16.05 -15.18
C ILE A 181 4.27 -17.03 -15.88
N ARG A 182 4.95 -16.62 -16.95
CA ARG A 182 5.90 -17.49 -17.67
C ARG A 182 7.05 -17.94 -16.75
N ARG A 183 7.57 -17.04 -15.91
CA ARG A 183 8.59 -17.36 -14.91
C ARG A 183 8.10 -18.40 -13.90
N LEU A 184 6.92 -18.19 -13.32
CA LEU A 184 6.32 -19.12 -12.35
C LEU A 184 6.02 -20.49 -12.97
N GLN A 185 5.58 -20.54 -14.23
CA GLN A 185 5.41 -21.79 -14.97
C GLN A 185 6.74 -22.53 -15.14
N GLY A 186 7.83 -21.81 -15.42
CA GLY A 186 9.19 -22.38 -15.48
C GLY A 186 9.66 -22.92 -14.13
N GLU A 187 9.45 -22.17 -13.04
CA GLU A 187 9.79 -22.59 -11.68
C GLU A 187 8.99 -23.84 -11.26
N LEU A 188 7.69 -23.91 -11.58
CA LEU A 188 6.84 -25.08 -11.34
C LEU A 188 7.29 -26.31 -12.14
N ALA A 189 7.65 -26.13 -13.41
CA ALA A 189 8.19 -27.22 -14.22
C ALA A 189 9.51 -27.76 -13.63
N GLY A 190 10.39 -26.86 -13.16
CA GLY A 190 11.63 -27.23 -12.48
C GLY A 190 11.39 -27.98 -11.17
N LEU A 191 10.43 -27.53 -10.35
CA LEU A 191 10.05 -28.22 -9.12
C LEU A 191 9.45 -29.60 -9.38
N ARG A 192 8.64 -29.75 -10.43
CA ARG A 192 8.08 -31.05 -10.84
C ARG A 192 9.18 -32.03 -11.25
N MET A 193 10.15 -31.60 -12.04
CA MET A 193 11.29 -32.44 -12.42
C MET A 193 12.15 -32.87 -11.22
N ARG A 194 12.35 -31.98 -10.24
CA ARG A 194 13.04 -32.29 -8.96
C ARG A 194 12.25 -33.28 -8.09
N LEU A 195 10.91 -33.21 -8.13
CA LEU A 195 10.06 -34.15 -7.42
C LEU A 195 10.17 -35.56 -8.05
N ASP A 196 10.08 -35.64 -9.38
CA ASP A 196 10.11 -36.91 -10.11
C ASP A 196 11.46 -37.62 -9.90
N THR A 197 12.58 -36.89 -10.02
CA THR A 197 13.92 -37.41 -9.72
C THR A 197 14.09 -37.87 -8.26
N ALA A 198 13.53 -37.15 -7.29
CA ALA A 198 13.55 -37.57 -5.88
C ALA A 198 12.71 -38.84 -5.63
N THR A 199 11.62 -39.05 -6.37
CA THR A 199 10.81 -40.26 -6.25
C THR A 199 11.49 -41.49 -6.84
N GLU A 200 12.21 -41.34 -7.96
CA GLU A 200 13.01 -42.42 -8.56
C GLU A 200 14.19 -42.81 -7.65
N ALA A 201 14.89 -41.82 -7.09
CA ALA A 201 15.97 -42.05 -6.10
C ALA A 201 15.47 -42.77 -4.84
N ARG A 202 14.21 -42.56 -4.44
CA ARG A 202 13.60 -43.26 -3.30
C ARG A 202 13.24 -44.71 -3.62
N ALA A 203 12.85 -45.01 -4.85
CA ALA A 203 12.54 -46.36 -5.30
C ALA A 203 13.82 -47.23 -5.42
N THR A 204 14.94 -46.65 -5.84
CA THR A 204 16.24 -47.33 -5.89
C THR A 204 16.80 -47.59 -4.48
N LEU A 205 16.65 -46.64 -3.55
CA LEU A 205 17.01 -46.79 -2.13
C LEU A 205 16.20 -47.90 -1.44
N GLY A 206 14.92 -48.07 -1.78
CA GLY A 206 14.06 -49.13 -1.25
C GLY A 206 14.51 -50.55 -1.61
N LYS A 207 15.16 -50.74 -2.76
CA LYS A 207 15.71 -52.04 -3.21
C LYS A 207 17.08 -52.35 -2.60
N ALA A 208 17.86 -51.33 -2.26
CA ALA A 208 19.17 -51.50 -1.64
C ALA A 208 19.08 -51.86 -0.15
N LEU A 209 18.06 -51.32 0.55
CA LEU A 209 17.87 -51.48 1.99
C LEU A 209 17.41 -52.88 2.43
N SER A 210 16.93 -53.73 1.53
CA SER A 210 16.53 -55.11 1.84
C SER A 210 17.71 -56.08 2.03
N SER A 211 18.97 -55.63 1.84
CA SER A 211 20.14 -56.51 1.73
C SER A 211 21.10 -56.56 2.94
N ARG A 212 21.01 -55.70 3.97
CA ARG A 212 22.03 -55.61 5.04
C ARG A 212 21.44 -55.33 6.44
N VAL A 213 21.41 -56.36 7.30
CA VAL A 213 20.85 -56.34 8.67
C VAL A 213 21.91 -56.30 9.80
N GLN A 214 23.22 -56.30 9.53
CA GLN A 214 24.27 -56.20 10.57
C GLN A 214 24.75 -54.77 10.90
N SER A 215 24.22 -53.75 10.23
CA SER A 215 24.55 -52.33 10.42
C SER A 215 23.38 -51.56 11.08
N ALA A 216 22.74 -52.15 12.09
CA ALA A 216 21.51 -51.61 12.68
C ALA A 216 21.77 -50.51 13.72
N GLU A 217 22.88 -50.60 14.46
CA GLU A 217 23.21 -49.70 15.58
C GLU A 217 23.78 -48.35 15.10
N VAL A 218 24.79 -48.34 14.23
CA VAL A 218 25.34 -47.10 13.63
C VAL A 218 24.28 -46.35 12.81
N ARG A 219 23.39 -47.08 12.11
CA ARG A 219 22.23 -46.47 11.44
C ARG A 219 21.19 -45.92 12.42
N GLY A 220 21.09 -46.47 13.64
CA GLY A 220 20.20 -45.97 14.68
C GLY A 220 20.68 -44.61 15.19
N GLU A 221 21.97 -44.50 15.49
CA GLU A 221 22.60 -43.26 15.96
C GLU A 221 22.58 -42.16 14.89
N LEU A 222 22.93 -42.47 13.63
CA LEU A 222 22.85 -41.50 12.54
C LEU A 222 21.40 -41.05 12.22
N ARG A 223 20.40 -41.89 12.50
CA ARG A 223 18.99 -41.49 12.41
C ARG A 223 18.58 -40.57 13.55
N SER A 224 18.97 -40.87 14.79
CA SER A 224 18.73 -40.00 15.95
C SER A 224 19.32 -38.61 15.70
N LEU A 225 20.58 -38.55 15.26
CA LEU A 225 21.26 -37.31 14.93
C LEU A 225 20.56 -36.53 13.80
N ALA A 226 20.13 -37.22 12.74
CA ALA A 226 19.38 -36.58 11.65
C ALA A 226 18.01 -36.04 12.09
N GLU A 227 17.33 -36.72 13.03
CA GLU A 227 16.08 -36.25 13.62
C GLU A 227 16.31 -35.04 14.53
N GLU A 228 17.36 -35.06 15.34
CA GLU A 228 17.77 -33.96 16.22
C GLU A 228 18.15 -32.70 15.42
N VAL A 229 18.99 -32.82 14.39
CA VAL A 229 19.40 -31.69 13.55
C VAL A 229 18.20 -31.10 12.81
N ARG A 230 17.29 -31.96 12.33
CA ARG A 230 16.05 -31.51 11.68
C ARG A 230 15.12 -30.78 12.63
N GLN A 231 15.05 -31.19 13.91
CA GLN A 231 14.29 -30.46 14.92
C GLN A 231 14.92 -29.10 15.21
N VAL A 232 16.25 -29.00 15.27
CA VAL A 232 16.96 -27.73 15.45
C VAL A 232 16.75 -26.79 14.25
N GLU A 233 16.79 -27.30 13.02
CA GLU A 233 16.47 -26.52 11.81
C GLU A 233 15.03 -25.99 11.85
N LEU A 234 14.04 -26.83 12.16
CA LEU A 234 12.63 -26.41 12.26
C LEU A 234 12.40 -25.36 13.36
N LEU A 235 13.10 -25.48 14.49
CA LEU A 235 13.03 -24.49 15.57
C LEU A 235 13.65 -23.16 15.12
N ALA A 236 14.80 -23.18 14.46
CA ALA A 236 15.45 -21.97 13.93
C ALA A 236 14.60 -21.29 12.83
N GLU A 237 13.98 -22.07 11.94
CA GLU A 237 13.04 -21.54 10.93
C GLU A 237 11.84 -20.85 11.58
N GLU A 238 11.29 -21.44 12.62
CA GLU A 238 10.15 -20.89 13.36
C GLU A 238 10.52 -19.60 14.11
N GLU A 239 11.70 -19.54 14.73
CA GLU A 239 12.22 -18.32 15.36
C GLU A 239 12.42 -17.19 14.33
N VAL A 240 13.04 -17.47 13.17
CA VAL A 240 13.19 -16.50 12.07
C VAL A 240 11.82 -16.03 11.56
N ARG A 241 10.83 -16.93 11.49
CA ARG A 241 9.46 -16.58 11.10
C ARG A 241 8.82 -15.64 12.13
N GLN A 242 8.99 -15.91 13.42
CA GLN A 242 8.49 -15.04 14.51
C GLN A 242 9.16 -13.67 14.48
N ASP A 243 10.48 -13.60 14.24
CA ASP A 243 11.20 -12.33 14.10
C ASP A 243 10.73 -11.53 12.88
N ARG A 244 10.44 -12.18 11.75
CA ARG A 244 9.86 -11.50 10.57
C ARG A 244 8.50 -10.88 10.87
N LEU A 245 7.65 -11.59 11.62
CA LEU A 245 6.35 -11.07 12.03
C LEU A 245 6.49 -9.91 13.01
N ALA A 246 7.38 -10.02 14.00
CA ALA A 246 7.68 -8.96 14.95
C ALA A 246 8.24 -7.71 14.26
N ASN A 247 9.19 -7.88 13.32
CA ASN A 247 9.77 -6.79 12.53
C ASN A 247 8.71 -6.09 11.68
N ARG A 248 7.77 -6.85 11.10
CA ARG A 248 6.67 -6.27 10.32
C ARG A 248 5.74 -5.42 11.19
N ALA A 249 5.45 -5.85 12.42
CA ALA A 249 4.66 -5.06 13.37
C ALA A 249 5.37 -3.74 13.71
N VAL A 250 6.65 -3.81 14.08
CA VAL A 250 7.46 -2.62 14.42
C VAL A 250 7.58 -1.64 13.25
N LEU A 251 7.71 -2.13 12.00
CA LEU A 251 7.73 -1.28 10.80
C LEU A 251 6.37 -0.62 10.52
N SER A 252 5.26 -1.32 10.80
CA SER A 252 3.91 -0.75 10.72
C SER A 252 3.70 0.36 11.75
N ASP A 253 4.20 0.15 12.98
CA ASP A 253 4.17 1.14 14.04
C ASP A 253 5.04 2.36 13.69
N SER A 254 6.24 2.14 13.12
CA SER A 254 7.09 3.21 12.56
C SER A 254 6.38 4.03 11.48
N ALA A 255 5.69 3.37 10.55
CA ALA A 255 4.99 4.06 9.47
C ALA A 255 3.84 4.92 10.01
N SER A 256 3.14 4.42 11.02
CA SER A 256 2.07 5.14 11.71
C SER A 256 2.62 6.35 12.48
N LEU A 257 3.74 6.18 13.18
CA LEU A 257 4.42 7.26 13.90
C LEU A 257 4.99 8.33 12.95
N ALA A 258 5.57 7.93 11.81
CA ALA A 258 6.04 8.85 10.78
C ALA A 258 4.90 9.64 10.09
N ALA A 259 3.75 8.99 9.85
CA ALA A 259 2.56 9.67 9.34
C ALA A 259 2.02 10.72 10.32
N ASN A 260 1.97 10.37 11.62
CA ASN A 260 1.57 11.30 12.68
C ASN A 260 2.55 12.47 12.83
N LEU A 261 3.86 12.22 12.70
CA LEU A 261 4.90 13.26 12.68
C LEU A 261 4.74 14.23 11.52
N THR A 262 4.52 13.69 10.32
CA THR A 262 4.32 14.51 9.12
C THR A 262 3.05 15.37 9.24
N ALA A 263 1.98 14.81 9.84
CA ALA A 263 0.78 15.57 10.16
C ALA A 263 1.05 16.65 11.22
N ALA A 264 1.77 16.33 12.31
CA ALA A 264 2.13 17.28 13.36
C ALA A 264 3.01 18.44 12.85
N ASP A 265 4.02 18.15 12.03
CA ASP A 265 4.88 19.18 11.42
C ASP A 265 4.10 20.09 10.45
N SER A 266 3.16 19.52 9.69
CA SER A 266 2.28 20.30 8.81
C SER A 266 1.36 21.24 9.60
N LEU A 267 0.84 20.78 10.74
CA LEU A 267 0.01 21.58 11.64
C LEU A 267 0.82 22.67 12.35
N ALA A 268 2.04 22.36 12.81
CA ALA A 268 2.94 23.34 13.40
C ALA A 268 3.33 24.45 12.40
N SER A 269 3.57 24.09 11.14
CA SER A 269 3.83 25.06 10.06
C SER A 269 2.61 25.93 9.76
N ALA A 270 1.41 25.34 9.68
CA ALA A 270 0.16 26.08 9.46
C ALA A 270 -0.15 27.06 10.60
N ALA A 271 -0.03 26.61 11.85
CA ALA A 271 -0.20 27.45 13.03
C ALA A 271 0.80 28.62 13.07
N SER A 272 2.04 28.41 12.63
CA SER A 272 3.05 29.48 12.58
C SER A 272 2.70 30.58 11.56
N LEU A 273 2.11 30.21 10.42
CA LEU A 273 1.64 31.14 9.40
C LEU A 273 0.38 31.89 9.87
N GLU A 274 -0.53 31.19 10.54
CA GLU A 274 -1.74 31.78 11.12
C GLU A 274 -1.40 32.77 12.24
N MET A 275 -0.46 32.45 13.13
CA MET A 275 0.06 33.41 14.12
C MET A 275 0.70 34.64 13.47
N ALA A 276 1.44 34.48 12.36
CA ALA A 276 2.03 35.60 11.64
C ALA A 276 0.97 36.49 10.98
N LEU A 277 -0.10 35.89 10.46
CA LEU A 277 -1.23 36.59 9.85
C LEU A 277 -2.06 37.34 10.91
N LEU A 278 -2.37 36.70 12.04
CA LEU A 278 -3.11 37.31 13.15
C LEU A 278 -2.31 38.46 13.81
N ARG A 279 -0.98 38.34 13.91
CA ARG A 279 -0.11 39.45 14.37
C ARG A 279 -0.21 40.66 13.45
N ARG A 280 -0.15 40.47 12.13
CA ARG A 280 -0.29 41.56 11.16
C ARG A 280 -1.70 42.18 11.19
N GLN A 281 -2.74 41.36 11.35
CA GLN A 281 -4.11 41.86 11.50
C GLN A 281 -4.29 42.67 12.77
N MET A 282 -3.66 42.25 13.87
CA MET A 282 -3.66 42.99 15.13
C MET A 282 -2.91 44.33 15.01
N GLU A 283 -1.74 44.34 14.36
CA GLU A 283 -1.00 45.58 14.07
C GLU A 283 -1.84 46.58 13.25
N MET A 284 -2.57 46.09 12.24
CA MET A 284 -3.48 46.93 11.46
C MET A 284 -4.69 47.42 12.27
N ALA A 285 -5.30 46.57 13.10
CA ALA A 285 -6.40 46.96 13.99
C ALA A 285 -5.99 48.07 14.97
N LEU A 286 -4.77 47.98 15.52
CA LEU A 286 -4.20 49.02 16.37
C LEU A 286 -3.93 50.33 15.61
N GLN A 287 -3.45 50.26 14.37
CA GLN A 287 -3.26 51.45 13.52
C GLN A 287 -4.59 52.13 13.16
N MET A 288 -5.66 51.34 13.01
CA MET A 288 -7.03 51.81 12.73
C MET A 288 -7.79 52.22 14.00
N GLN A 289 -7.17 52.12 15.18
CA GLN A 289 -7.77 52.43 16.49
C GLN A 289 -9.00 51.55 16.85
N ASP A 290 -9.11 50.37 16.25
CA ASP A 290 -10.13 49.37 16.59
C ASP A 290 -9.62 48.46 17.72
N TYR A 291 -9.71 48.98 18.94
CA TYR A 291 -9.20 48.31 20.14
C TYR A 291 -10.00 47.06 20.51
N ASP A 292 -11.29 47.03 20.19
CA ASP A 292 -12.16 45.87 20.47
C ASP A 292 -11.78 44.68 19.57
N HIS A 293 -11.46 44.94 18.29
CA HIS A 293 -10.96 43.92 17.40
C HIS A 293 -9.54 43.46 17.76
N ALA A 294 -8.66 44.40 18.12
CA ALA A 294 -7.30 44.08 18.58
C ALA A 294 -7.30 43.20 19.84
N ALA A 295 -8.22 43.43 20.79
CA ALA A 295 -8.35 42.60 21.99
C ALA A 295 -8.76 41.15 21.66
N ARG A 296 -9.69 40.94 20.72
CA ARG A 296 -10.10 39.59 20.27
C ARG A 296 -8.96 38.87 19.56
N LEU A 297 -8.20 39.56 18.72
CA LEU A 297 -7.03 39.01 18.04
C LEU A 297 -5.92 38.65 19.02
N SER A 298 -5.73 39.42 20.10
CA SER A 298 -4.77 39.12 21.16
C SER A 298 -5.14 37.85 21.93
N VAL A 299 -6.43 37.60 22.19
CA VAL A 299 -6.89 36.37 22.84
C VAL A 299 -6.64 35.17 21.93
N ALA A 300 -7.04 35.25 20.65
CA ALA A 300 -6.79 34.17 19.68
C ALA A 300 -5.29 33.88 19.46
N LEU A 301 -4.44 34.91 19.52
CA LEU A 301 -2.97 34.74 19.50
C LEU A 301 -2.43 34.08 20.78
N GLY A 302 -3.09 34.30 21.92
CA GLY A 302 -2.81 33.63 23.18
C GLY A 302 -3.13 32.14 23.10
N ASP A 303 -4.35 31.80 22.67
CA ASP A 303 -4.82 30.43 22.54
C ASP A 303 -3.96 29.62 21.54
N LEU A 304 -3.58 30.22 20.41
CA LEU A 304 -2.69 29.59 19.43
C LEU A 304 -1.24 29.44 19.94
N ARG A 305 -0.80 30.30 20.86
CA ARG A 305 0.52 30.19 21.48
C ARG A 305 0.55 29.05 22.49
N GLU A 306 -0.49 28.95 23.32
CA GLU A 306 -0.65 27.87 24.29
C GLU A 306 -0.71 26.51 23.57
N ALA A 307 -1.52 26.39 22.51
CA ALA A 307 -1.57 25.19 21.67
C ALA A 307 -0.22 24.84 21.00
N ARG A 308 0.62 25.84 20.70
CA ARG A 308 1.97 25.63 20.16
C ARG A 308 2.98 25.17 21.21
N GLU A 309 2.87 25.69 22.43
CA GLU A 309 3.74 25.30 23.55
C GLU A 309 3.40 23.85 23.99
N GLU A 310 2.12 23.47 24.03
CA GLU A 310 1.67 22.07 24.19
C GLU A 310 2.18 21.15 23.07
N SER A 311 2.23 21.66 21.83
CA SER A 311 2.81 20.95 20.69
C SER A 311 4.34 20.78 20.79
N ALA A 312 5.04 21.67 21.50
CA ALA A 312 6.49 21.57 21.71
C ALA A 312 6.86 20.54 22.79
N GLU A 313 6.09 20.44 23.88
CA GLU A 313 6.22 19.34 24.87
C GLU A 313 5.85 17.98 24.24
N SER A 314 4.83 17.97 23.38
CA SER A 314 4.48 16.80 22.57
C SER A 314 5.60 16.39 21.62
N ARG A 315 6.39 17.35 21.11
CA ARG A 315 7.55 17.06 20.25
C ARG A 315 8.71 16.42 21.03
N GLU A 316 9.02 16.91 22.23
CA GLU A 316 10.10 16.34 23.07
C GLU A 316 9.78 14.91 23.54
N THR A 317 8.54 14.66 23.97
CA THR A 317 8.07 13.31 24.34
C THR A 317 8.09 12.36 23.14
N LEU A 318 7.79 12.86 21.94
CA LEU A 318 7.80 12.08 20.72
C LEU A 318 9.22 11.84 20.17
N GLU A 319 10.17 12.76 20.38
CA GLU A 319 11.61 12.55 20.15
C GLU A 319 12.16 11.43 21.07
N LYS A 320 11.75 11.40 22.34
CA LYS A 320 12.08 10.31 23.29
C LYS A 320 11.47 8.97 22.84
N LEU A 321 10.24 8.96 22.33
CA LEU A 321 9.61 7.78 21.73
C LEU A 321 10.34 7.30 20.48
N MET A 322 10.78 8.21 19.61
CA MET A 322 11.56 7.85 18.42
C MET A 322 12.90 7.21 18.80
N ALA A 323 13.60 7.76 19.79
CA ALA A 323 14.84 7.18 20.29
C ALA A 323 14.63 5.79 20.91
N ALA A 324 13.54 5.59 21.67
CA ALA A 324 13.16 4.29 22.21
C ALA A 324 12.83 3.29 21.08
N HIS A 325 12.07 3.73 20.07
CA HIS A 325 11.68 2.92 18.93
C HIS A 325 12.88 2.52 18.08
N GLU A 326 13.82 3.44 17.82
CA GLU A 326 15.06 3.16 17.11
C GLU A 326 15.90 2.11 17.86
N ALA A 327 15.95 2.19 19.18
CA ALA A 327 16.67 1.22 19.99
C ALA A 327 16.02 -0.18 19.97
N VAL A 328 14.68 -0.26 19.97
CA VAL A 328 13.94 -1.51 19.75
C VAL A 328 14.20 -2.09 18.36
N VAL A 329 14.17 -1.27 17.31
CA VAL A 329 14.48 -1.70 15.93
C VAL A 329 15.91 -2.25 15.85
N ARG A 330 16.90 -1.59 16.45
CA ARG A 330 18.29 -2.06 16.48
C ARG A 330 18.43 -3.39 17.21
N GLN A 331 17.75 -3.58 18.35
CA GLN A 331 17.73 -4.85 19.06
C GLN A 331 17.12 -5.97 18.19
N ARG A 332 15.98 -5.72 17.56
CA ARG A 332 15.29 -6.71 16.73
C ARG A 332 16.07 -7.09 15.47
N LEU A 333 16.79 -6.14 14.86
CA LEU A 333 17.70 -6.44 13.77
C LEU A 333 18.88 -7.31 14.21
N SER A 334 19.35 -7.12 15.44
CA SER A 334 20.39 -7.95 16.05
C SER A 334 19.88 -9.38 16.30
N ASP A 335 18.68 -9.52 16.87
CA ASP A 335 18.01 -10.81 17.09
C ASP A 335 17.80 -11.55 15.76
N TYR A 336 17.22 -10.88 14.75
CA TYR A 336 17.00 -11.46 13.42
C TYR A 336 18.31 -11.95 12.77
N LYS A 337 19.38 -11.14 12.84
CA LYS A 337 20.70 -11.54 12.31
C LYS A 337 21.22 -12.78 13.03
N HIS A 338 21.09 -12.84 14.35
CA HIS A 338 21.49 -14.00 15.13
C HIS A 338 20.72 -15.26 14.71
N HIS A 339 19.37 -15.20 14.67
CA HIS A 339 18.55 -16.34 14.28
C HIS A 339 18.79 -16.77 12.82
N MET A 340 19.07 -15.84 11.91
CA MET A 340 19.51 -16.16 10.54
C MET A 340 20.85 -16.91 10.50
N THR A 341 21.86 -16.43 11.23
CA THR A 341 23.15 -17.15 11.29
C THR A 341 23.02 -18.52 11.94
N ARG A 342 22.10 -18.67 12.90
CA ARG A 342 21.78 -19.94 13.56
C ARG A 342 21.08 -20.91 12.59
N LEU A 343 20.17 -20.40 11.76
CA LEU A 343 19.53 -21.18 10.69
C LEU A 343 20.54 -21.62 9.62
N GLU A 344 21.43 -20.73 9.17
CA GLU A 344 22.49 -21.07 8.21
C GLU A 344 23.38 -22.21 8.73
N ARG A 345 23.81 -22.11 9.99
CA ARG A 345 24.58 -23.17 10.66
C ARG A 345 23.78 -24.47 10.79
N ALA A 346 22.50 -24.40 11.14
CA ALA A 346 21.64 -25.59 11.24
C ALA A 346 21.50 -26.29 9.88
N SER A 347 21.28 -25.55 8.78
CA SER A 347 21.21 -26.12 7.43
C SER A 347 22.55 -26.69 6.95
N GLU A 348 23.68 -26.09 7.35
CA GLU A 348 25.01 -26.69 7.13
C GLU A 348 25.17 -28.01 7.87
N LEU A 349 24.72 -28.11 9.12
CA LEU A 349 24.72 -29.35 9.89
C LEU A 349 23.85 -30.43 9.26
N VAL A 350 22.67 -30.07 8.70
CA VAL A 350 21.83 -31.01 7.94
C VAL A 350 22.59 -31.58 6.74
N ARG A 351 23.33 -30.73 6.02
CA ARG A 351 24.18 -31.17 4.91
C ARG A 351 25.27 -32.11 5.40
N HIS A 352 26.00 -31.74 6.45
CA HIS A 352 27.08 -32.58 6.99
C HIS A 352 26.60 -33.94 7.50
N VAL A 353 25.41 -34.02 8.12
CA VAL A 353 24.81 -35.29 8.53
C VAL A 353 24.35 -36.13 7.34
N ARG A 354 23.87 -35.50 6.26
CA ARG A 354 23.54 -36.19 5.01
C ARG A 354 24.80 -36.76 4.35
N ASP A 355 25.85 -35.95 4.22
CA ASP A 355 27.12 -36.34 3.62
C ASP A 355 27.74 -37.50 4.42
N LEU A 356 27.75 -37.42 5.76
CA LEU A 356 28.21 -38.52 6.62
C LEU A 356 27.43 -39.81 6.40
N ARG A 357 26.10 -39.71 6.28
CA ARG A 357 25.24 -40.87 6.04
C ARG A 357 25.49 -41.50 4.68
N ASP A 358 25.76 -40.68 3.66
CA ASP A 358 26.01 -41.15 2.30
C ASP A 358 27.41 -41.79 2.20
N MET A 359 28.44 -41.18 2.79
CA MET A 359 29.79 -41.77 2.91
C MET A 359 29.76 -43.12 3.64
N TYR A 360 29.05 -43.19 4.77
CA TYR A 360 28.88 -44.45 5.51
C TYR A 360 28.07 -45.48 4.71
N GLY A 361 27.04 -45.05 3.98
CA GLY A 361 26.23 -45.90 3.11
C GLY A 361 27.03 -46.52 1.95
N ASN A 362 28.03 -45.80 1.43
CA ASN A 362 28.92 -46.25 0.36
C ASN A 362 30.09 -47.10 0.86
N GLY A 363 30.30 -47.21 2.19
CA GLY A 363 31.44 -47.91 2.77
C GLY A 363 32.76 -47.16 2.60
N GLU A 364 32.70 -45.84 2.41
CA GLU A 364 33.87 -44.96 2.27
C GLU A 364 34.54 -44.67 3.62
N VAL A 365 33.83 -44.93 4.73
CA VAL A 365 34.25 -44.61 6.10
C VAL A 365 33.96 -45.79 7.03
N ASP A 366 34.95 -46.18 7.82
CA ASP A 366 34.85 -47.26 8.81
C ASP A 366 33.99 -46.84 10.03
N ASP A 367 33.38 -47.81 10.72
CA ASP A 367 32.47 -47.56 11.85
C ASP A 367 33.07 -46.63 12.93
N ARG A 368 34.36 -46.78 13.22
CA ARG A 368 35.06 -45.97 14.24
C ARG A 368 35.21 -44.51 13.84
N GLU A 369 35.44 -44.26 12.55
CA GLU A 369 35.58 -42.90 12.02
C GLU A 369 34.21 -42.23 11.89
N ALA A 370 33.19 -42.97 11.47
CA ALA A 370 31.79 -42.51 11.42
C ALA A 370 31.26 -42.10 12.80
N LEU A 371 31.55 -42.87 13.84
CA LEU A 371 31.18 -42.53 15.22
C LEU A 371 31.89 -41.26 15.72
N SER A 372 33.16 -41.07 15.37
CA SER A 372 33.91 -39.86 15.76
C SER A 372 33.36 -38.59 15.09
N LEU A 373 32.94 -38.69 13.83
CA LEU A 373 32.32 -37.60 13.08
C LEU A 373 30.91 -37.31 13.58
N ALA A 374 30.13 -38.35 13.91
CA ALA A 374 28.82 -38.20 14.53
C ALA A 374 28.89 -37.49 15.90
N ALA A 375 29.90 -37.81 16.72
CA ALA A 375 30.13 -37.13 18.00
C ALA A 375 30.46 -35.64 17.83
N ARG A 376 31.28 -35.29 16.82
CA ARG A 376 31.58 -33.88 16.49
C ARG A 376 30.35 -33.12 16.00
N LEU A 377 29.50 -33.77 15.20
CA LEU A 377 28.25 -33.18 14.72
C LEU A 377 27.24 -33.00 15.85
N SER A 378 27.14 -33.96 16.78
CA SER A 378 26.30 -33.84 17.97
C SER A 378 26.72 -32.66 18.85
N ALA A 379 28.03 -32.47 19.06
CA ALA A 379 28.53 -31.30 19.79
C ALA A 379 28.19 -29.97 19.09
N ALA A 380 28.28 -29.92 17.76
CA ALA A 380 27.93 -28.72 16.99
C ALA A 380 26.42 -28.44 16.98
N VAL A 381 25.57 -29.47 17.04
CA VAL A 381 24.12 -29.33 17.19
C VAL A 381 23.77 -28.71 18.53
N GLU A 382 24.41 -29.16 19.61
CA GLU A 382 24.19 -28.58 20.95
C GLU A 382 24.71 -27.13 21.04
N GLU A 383 25.80 -26.78 20.37
CA GLU A 383 26.26 -25.39 20.29
C GLU A 383 25.23 -24.47 19.61
N VAL A 384 24.62 -24.92 18.51
CA VAL A 384 23.54 -24.19 17.83
C VAL A 384 22.26 -24.15 18.66
N ARG A 385 22.03 -25.14 19.52
CA ARG A 385 20.83 -25.21 20.37
C ARG A 385 20.87 -24.23 21.54
N VAL A 386 22.04 -24.01 22.13
CA VAL A 386 22.23 -23.22 23.37
C VAL A 386 22.66 -21.78 23.08
N SER A 387 22.89 -21.39 21.82
CA SER A 387 23.30 -20.03 21.47
C SER A 387 22.23 -18.98 21.80
N GLU A 388 22.60 -17.97 22.59
CA GLU A 388 21.70 -16.84 22.93
C GLU A 388 21.94 -15.62 22.02
N PRO A 389 20.89 -14.82 21.73
CA PRO A 389 21.03 -13.59 20.95
C PRO A 389 21.77 -12.49 21.72
N PRO A 390 22.60 -11.68 21.03
CA PRO A 390 23.31 -10.58 21.66
C PRO A 390 22.35 -9.46 22.08
N ARG A 391 22.32 -9.16 23.38
CA ARG A 391 21.51 -8.07 23.97
C ARG A 391 22.25 -6.73 23.86
N LEU A 392 21.75 -5.84 23.01
CA LEU A 392 22.22 -4.46 22.84
C LEU A 392 21.51 -3.48 23.79
N MET A 393 20.34 -3.83 24.31
CA MET A 393 19.66 -3.11 25.39
C MET A 393 19.32 -4.01 26.56
N LYS A 394 19.46 -3.47 27.78
CA LYS A 394 18.85 -4.07 28.97
C LYS A 394 17.34 -3.80 28.90
N ARG A 395 16.54 -4.86 28.98
CA ARG A 395 15.07 -4.83 28.92
C ARG A 395 14.45 -3.80 29.88
N GLU A 396 15.03 -3.66 31.07
CA GLU A 396 14.61 -2.68 32.08
C GLU A 396 14.77 -1.22 31.61
N ALA A 397 15.76 -0.92 30.78
CA ALA A 397 15.97 0.43 30.25
C ALA A 397 14.95 0.80 29.17
N ALA A 398 14.55 -0.17 28.33
CA ALA A 398 13.49 0.05 27.33
C ALA A 398 12.11 0.19 28.00
N GLU A 399 11.82 -0.63 29.01
CA GLU A 399 10.56 -0.56 29.76
C GLU A 399 10.46 0.72 30.63
N ALA A 400 11.59 1.25 31.12
CA ALA A 400 11.62 2.51 31.86
C ALA A 400 11.24 3.71 30.97
N VAL A 401 11.78 3.80 29.75
CA VAL A 401 11.48 4.91 28.82
C VAL A 401 10.02 4.87 28.37
N VAL A 402 9.45 3.68 28.13
CA VAL A 402 8.02 3.55 27.79
C VAL A 402 7.12 3.95 28.96
N ARG A 403 7.49 3.62 30.21
CA ARG A 403 6.72 4.04 31.39
C ARG A 403 6.78 5.54 31.62
N GLU A 404 7.95 6.15 31.44
CA GLU A 404 8.16 7.60 31.61
C GLU A 404 7.40 8.43 30.57
N VAL A 405 7.13 7.89 29.39
CA VAL A 405 6.30 8.54 28.36
C VAL A 405 4.80 8.35 28.59
N LEU A 406 4.39 7.25 29.22
CA LEU A 406 2.97 6.93 29.46
C LEU A 406 2.43 7.48 30.79
N SER A 407 3.31 7.95 31.68
CA SER A 407 2.98 8.63 32.94
C SER A 407 2.93 10.13 32.76
#